data_AF-C0GD87-F1
#
_entry.id   AF-C0GD87-F1
#
_cell.length_a   1.000
_cell.length_b   1.000
_cell.length_c   1.000
_cell.angle_alpha   90.00
_cell.angle_beta   90.00
_cell.angle_gamma   90.00
#
_symmetry.space_group_name_H-M   'P 1'
#
loop_
_entity.id
_entity.type
_entity.pdbx_description
1 polymer ?
#
loop_
_entity_poly.entity_id
_entity_poly.type
_entity_poly.pdbx_seq_one_letter_code
_entity_poly.pdbx_strand_id
1 'polypeptide(L)' 'MGLFWNLIQQCQISDQHRKSETLENRVAILEEELRNTQDLLYKTLKVLEEYTDRDINGDGKIGI' A
#
# COMPACT_ATOMS: atom_id res chain seq x y z
N MET A 1 -23.86 -13.88 34.13
CA MET A 1 -23.35 -12.56 33.70
C MET A 1 -24.51 -11.82 33.06
N GLY A 2 -24.92 -10.69 33.62
CA GLY A 2 -26.18 -10.01 33.27
C GLY A 2 -26.19 -9.39 31.87
N LEU A 3 -27.39 -9.09 31.36
CA LEU A 3 -27.64 -8.50 30.03
C LEU A 3 -26.76 -7.28 29.74
N PHE A 4 -26.53 -6.44 30.75
CA PHE A 4 -25.70 -5.25 30.67
C PHE A 4 -24.23 -5.55 30.33
N TRP A 5 -23.67 -6.63 30.90
CA TRP A 5 -22.29 -7.02 30.63
C TRP A 5 -22.11 -7.57 29.22
N ASN A 6 -23.09 -8.33 28.72
CA ASN A 6 -23.09 -8.81 27.33
C ASN A 6 -23.16 -7.65 26.33
N LEU A 7 -23.96 -6.61 26.60
CA LEU A 7 -24.04 -5.43 25.74
C LEU A 7 -22.73 -4.66 25.69
N ILE A 8 -22.05 -4.48 26.83
CA ILE A 8 -20.73 -3.83 26.87
C ILE A 8 -19.70 -4.65 26.09
N GLN A 9 -19.65 -5.97 26.28
CA GLN A 9 -18.73 -6.83 25.52
C GLN A 9 -19.00 -6.77 24.01
N GLN A 10 -20.26 -6.83 23.59
CA GLN A 10 -20.63 -6.73 22.19
C GLN A 10 -20.18 -5.41 21.56
N CYS A 11 -20.32 -4.30 22.31
CA CYS A 11 -19.88 -2.97 21.86
C CYS A 11 -18.35 -2.89 21.71
N GLN A 12 -17.59 -3.44 22.67
CA GLN A 12 -16.13 -3.47 22.59
C GLN A 12 -15.63 -4.30 21.41
N ILE A 13 -16.26 -5.45 21.15
CA ILE A 13 -15.92 -6.30 20.00
C ILE A 13 -16.22 -5.57 18.69
N SER A 14 -17.37 -4.89 18.58
CA SER A 14 -17.70 -4.13 17.37
C SER A 14 -16.75 -2.96 17.12
N ASP A 15 -16.35 -2.24 18.17
CA ASP A 15 -15.39 -1.15 18.05
C ASP A 15 -14.00 -1.64 17.62
N GLN A 16 -13.57 -2.78 18.16
CA GLN A 16 -12.31 -3.40 17.77
C GLN A 16 -12.33 -3.89 16.32
N HIS A 17 -13.44 -4.51 15.90
CA HIS A 17 -13.64 -4.96 14.52
C HIS A 17 -13.56 -3.79 13.54
N ARG A 18 -14.32 -2.72 13.82
CA ARG A 18 -14.32 -1.50 12.99
C ARG A 18 -12.93 -0.88 12.89
N LYS A 19 -12.17 -0.85 13.99
CA LYS A 19 -10.77 -0.37 13.97
C LYS A 19 -9.88 -1.25 13.09
N SER A 20 -10.01 -2.58 13.18
CA SER A 20 -9.27 -3.50 12.31
C SER A 20 -9.58 -3.26 10.84
N GLU A 21 -10.86 -3.20 10.46
CA GLU A 21 -11.29 -2.92 9.09
C GLU A 21 -10.74 -1.58 8.58
N THR A 22 -10.73 -0.54 9.42
CA THR A 22 -10.17 0.76 9.01
C THR A 22 -8.65 0.70 8.81
N LEU A 23 -7.93 -0.12 9.57
CA LEU A 23 -6.49 -0.30 9.39
C LEU A 23 -6.19 -1.11 8.13
N GLU A 24 -6.92 -2.21 7.90
CA GLU A 24 -6.78 -3.03 6.70
C GLU A 24 -7.05 -2.22 5.43
N ASN A 25 -8.12 -1.41 5.41
CA ASN A 25 -8.41 -0.51 4.30
C ASN A 25 -7.29 0.51 4.07
N ARG A 26 -6.72 1.08 5.13
CA ARG A 26 -5.60 2.03 5.01
C ARG A 26 -4.33 1.36 4.48
N VAL A 27 -4.06 0.13 4.90
CA VAL A 27 -2.93 -0.66 4.39
C VAL A 27 -3.12 -0.94 2.90
N ALA A 28 -4.32 -1.37 2.49
CA ALA A 28 -4.61 -1.64 1.07
C ALA A 28 -4.40 -0.39 0.19
N ILE A 29 -4.85 0.78 0.65
CA ILE A 29 -4.62 2.05 -0.07
C ILE A 29 -3.13 2.37 -0.17
N LEU A 30 -2.37 2.21 0.92
CA LEU A 30 -0.93 2.47 0.91
C LEU A 30 -0.16 1.49 0.01
N GLU A 31 -0.57 0.22 -0.03
CA GLU A 31 0.01 -0.78 -0.93
C GLU A 31 -0.27 -0.45 -2.41
N GLU A 32 -1.47 0.05 -2.72
CA GLU A 32 -1.83 0.51 -4.06
C GLU A 32 -1.02 1.76 -4.46
N GLU A 33 -0.91 2.75 -3.58
CA GLU A 33 -0.11 3.95 -3.82
C GLU A 33 1.38 3.64 -4.00
N LEU A 34 1.91 2.70 -3.21
CA LEU A 34 3.30 2.25 -3.33
C LEU A 34 3.55 1.60 -4.69
N ARG A 35 2.65 0.70 -5.13
CA ARG A 35 2.74 0.06 -6.45
C ARG A 35 2.69 1.09 -7.58
N ASN A 36 1.75 2.03 -7.51
CA ASN A 36 1.62 3.10 -8.50
C ASN A 36 2.88 3.98 -8.56
N THR A 37 3.49 4.26 -7.41
CA THR A 37 4.73 5.04 -7.33
C THR A 37 5.90 4.27 -7.94
N GLN A 38 6.04 2.97 -7.64
CA GLN A 38 7.08 2.12 -8.22
C GLN A 38 6.96 2.04 -9.74
N ASP A 39 5.74 1.86 -10.25
CA ASP A 39 5.48 1.82 -11.69
C ASP A 39 5.83 3.15 -12.38
N LEU A 40 5.52 4.28 -11.74
CA LEU A 40 5.89 5.60 -12.27
C LEU A 40 7.40 5.81 -12.28
N LEU A 41 8.10 5.43 -11.20
CA LEU A 41 9.55 5.52 -11.12
C LEU A 41 10.21 4.65 -12.19
N TYR A 42 9.73 3.43 -12.38
CA TYR A 42 10.25 2.53 -13.42
C TYR A 42 10.05 3.13 -14.83
N LYS A 43 8.85 3.64 -15.14
CA LYS A 43 8.59 4.31 -16.41
C LYS A 43 9.48 5.54 -16.62
N THR A 44 9.72 6.30 -15.56
CA THR A 44 10.56 7.50 -15.61
C THR A 44 12.02 7.14 -15.85
N LEU A 45 12.54 6.13 -15.14
CA LEU A 45 13.89 5.62 -15.34
C LEU A 45 14.09 5.13 -16.76
N LYS A 46 13.15 4.33 -17.28
CA LYS A 46 13.19 3.86 -18.67
C LYS A 46 13.32 5.00 -19.67
N VAL A 47 12.47 6.02 -19.58
CA VAL A 47 12.52 7.19 -20.49
C VAL A 47 13.84 7.94 -20.33
N LEU A 48 14.36 8.05 -19.11
CA LEU A 48 15.61 8.74 -18.84
C LEU A 48 16.82 7.98 -19.43
N GLU A 49 16.84 6.66 -19.32
CA GLU A 49 17.87 5.80 -19.91
C GLU A 49 17.85 5.90 -21.44
N GLU A 50 16.66 5.78 -22.06
CA GLU A 50 16.48 5.95 -23.51
C GLU A 50 16.93 7.34 -24.01
N TYR A 51 16.67 8.40 -23.23
CA TYR A 51 17.06 9.76 -23.61
C TYR A 51 18.55 10.04 -23.40
N THR A 52 19.17 9.43 -22.38
CA THR A 52 20.57 9.67 -22.02
C THR A 52 21.55 8.68 -22.61
N ASP A 53 21.06 7.60 -23.24
CA ASP A 53 21.81 6.47 -23.77
C ASP A 53 22.80 5.91 -22.72
N ARG A 54 22.32 5.81 -21.48
CA ARG A 54 23.06 5.34 -20.31
C ARG A 54 22.19 4.42 -19.49
N ASP A 55 22.81 3.37 -18.96
CA ASP A 55 22.21 2.53 -17.94
C ASP A 55 22.27 3.26 -16.58
N ILE A 56 21.09 3.65 -16.07
CA ILE A 56 20.96 4.42 -14.82
C ILE A 56 20.60 3.49 -13.68
N ASN A 57 19.82 2.45 -13.95
CA ASN A 57 19.36 1.50 -12.95
C ASN A 57 20.41 0.39 -12.64
N GLY A 58 21.41 0.21 -13.51
CA GLY A 58 22.52 -0.73 -13.34
C GLY A 58 22.24 -2.16 -13.77
N ASP A 59 21.21 -2.41 -14.59
CA ASP A 59 20.84 -3.74 -15.08
C ASP A 59 21.65 -4.20 -16.30
N GLY A 60 22.55 -3.35 -16.80
CA GLY A 60 23.41 -3.60 -17.96
C GLY A 60 22.71 -3.38 -19.30
N LYS A 61 21.49 -2.83 -19.29
CA LYS A 61 20.71 -2.49 -20.48
C LYS A 61 20.31 -1.02 -20.46
N ILE A 62 20.03 -0.48 -21.64
CA ILE A 62 19.49 0.87 -21.79
C ILE A 62 18.03 0.67 -22.17
N GLY A 63 17.10 0.97 -21.27
CA GLY A 63 15.67 0.76 -21.51
C GLY A 63 15.14 -0.63 -21.05
N ILE A 64 14.99 -1.60 -21.96
CA ILE A 64 14.45 -2.98 -21.70
C ILE A 64 15.51 -4.06 -21.90
#